data_AF-A0AA51Q3T5-F1
#
_entry.id   AF-A0AA51Q3T5-F1
#
_cell.length_a   1.000
_cell.length_b   1.000
_cell.length_c   1.000
_cell.angle_alpha   90.00
_cell.angle_beta   90.00
_cell.angle_gamma   90.00
#
_symmetry.space_group_name_H-M   'P 1'
#
loop_
_entity.id
_entity.type
_entity.pdbx_description
1 polymer ?
#
loop_
_entity_poly.entity_id
_entity_poly.type
_entity_poly.pdbx_seq_one_letter_code
_entity_poly.pdbx_strand_id
1 'polypeptide(L)'
;MASLEYIDYFWMTASVPGDVHSTLIDRKLIEDPFYGHNDLKCQWVEEKVWWYRSTFEFNEDIHKNDRYELIFEGLDTFATVYLNGVELGSTENMFISHSFEVARELKKGKNVLAVKFDPVHVHVKDKVQYYWSGFSKKRIWTRKAQSHYGWDWGHAWLRQGFGRMSI
;
A
#
# COMPACT_ATOMS: atom_id res chain seq x y z
N MET A 1 -9.71 -0.33 -11.60
CA MET A 1 -9.47 0.80 -10.67
C MET A 1 -8.52 1.85 -11.22
N ALA A 2 -7.48 1.48 -11.99
CA ALA A 2 -6.57 2.44 -12.65
C ALA A 2 -7.06 2.99 -14.02
N SER A 3 -8.37 3.08 -14.25
CA SER A 3 -8.93 3.64 -15.50
C SER A 3 -9.36 5.10 -15.30
N LEU A 4 -9.28 5.90 -16.38
CA LEU A 4 -9.80 7.28 -16.42
C LEU A 4 -11.32 7.31 -16.30
N GLU A 5 -12.02 6.33 -16.86
CA GLU A 5 -13.49 6.24 -16.88
C GLU A 5 -14.06 5.64 -15.58
N TYR A 6 -13.18 5.23 -14.66
CA TYR A 6 -13.60 4.62 -13.40
C TYR A 6 -14.22 5.66 -12.48
N ILE A 7 -15.51 5.46 -12.15
CA ILE A 7 -16.26 6.30 -11.22
C ILE A 7 -15.80 6.02 -9.79
N ASP A 8 -15.24 7.04 -9.15
CA ASP A 8 -14.65 6.98 -7.82
C ASP A 8 -15.51 7.67 -6.74
N TYR A 9 -16.83 7.77 -6.96
CA TYR A 9 -17.76 8.49 -6.06
C TYR A 9 -17.68 8.07 -4.58
N PHE A 10 -17.38 6.80 -4.32
CA PHE A 10 -17.29 6.23 -2.97
C PHE A 10 -15.85 6.22 -2.41
N TRP A 11 -14.91 6.87 -3.08
CA TRP A 11 -13.53 6.96 -2.62
C TRP A 11 -13.36 8.08 -1.60
N MET A 12 -12.41 7.87 -0.68
CA MET A 12 -11.98 8.88 0.26
C MET A 12 -10.60 9.40 -0.13
N THR A 13 -10.39 10.70 0.01
CA THR A 13 -9.07 11.31 -0.12
C THR A 13 -8.17 10.81 1.01
N ALA A 14 -6.99 10.36 0.63
CA ALA A 14 -5.92 9.95 1.53
C ALA A 14 -4.67 10.82 1.28
N SER A 15 -3.86 11.01 2.32
CA SER A 15 -2.59 11.73 2.24
C SER A 15 -1.45 10.79 1.91
N VAL A 16 -0.48 11.29 1.12
CA VAL A 16 0.74 10.56 0.75
C VAL A 16 1.94 11.48 0.98
N PRO A 17 2.98 11.06 1.74
CA PRO A 17 3.10 9.77 2.42
C PRO A 17 2.07 9.61 3.56
N GLY A 18 1.63 8.38 3.81
CA GLY A 18 0.60 8.07 4.82
C GLY A 18 0.18 6.60 4.83
N ASP A 19 -0.80 6.28 5.68
CA ASP A 19 -1.38 4.94 5.79
C ASP A 19 -2.91 4.94 5.97
N VAL A 20 -3.48 3.76 5.81
CA VAL A 20 -4.92 3.52 5.90
C VAL A 20 -5.48 3.92 7.25
N HIS A 21 -4.80 3.62 8.37
CA HIS A 21 -5.36 3.91 9.69
C HIS A 21 -5.48 5.41 9.90
N SER A 22 -4.43 6.17 9.58
CA SER A 22 -4.49 7.63 9.65
C SER A 22 -5.62 8.20 8.78
N THR A 23 -5.79 7.69 7.56
CA THR A 23 -6.90 8.12 6.69
C THR A 23 -8.27 7.80 7.32
N LEU A 24 -8.46 6.60 7.88
CA LEU A 24 -9.72 6.21 8.50
C LEU A 24 -10.01 7.01 9.78
N ILE A 25 -8.98 7.35 10.57
CA ILE A 25 -9.10 8.21 11.75
C ILE A 25 -9.52 9.62 11.33
N ASP A 26 -8.85 10.22 10.34
CA ASP A 26 -9.16 11.57 9.83
C ASP A 26 -10.60 11.64 9.30
N ARG A 27 -11.08 10.55 8.69
CA ARG A 27 -12.45 10.39 8.20
C ARG A 27 -13.46 9.97 9.26
N LYS A 28 -13.02 9.77 10.51
CA LYS A 28 -13.84 9.31 11.64
C LYS A 28 -14.57 7.99 11.36
N LEU A 29 -13.94 7.12 10.57
CA LEU A 29 -14.44 5.78 10.24
C LEU A 29 -13.96 4.72 11.23
N ILE A 30 -12.88 5.00 11.94
CA ILE A 30 -12.45 4.25 13.12
C ILE A 30 -12.23 5.21 14.28
N GLU A 31 -12.40 4.72 15.50
CA GLU A 31 -12.08 5.45 16.72
C GLU A 31 -10.55 5.55 16.87
N ASP A 32 -10.07 6.48 17.69
CA ASP A 32 -8.64 6.56 18.02
C ASP A 32 -8.20 5.23 18.66
N PRO A 33 -7.34 4.43 17.98
CA PRO A 33 -6.97 3.12 18.48
C PRO A 33 -5.97 3.19 19.65
N PHE A 34 -5.45 4.37 20.01
CA PHE A 34 -4.67 4.57 21.23
C PHE A 34 -5.53 4.78 22.49
N TYR A 35 -6.85 4.89 22.34
CA TYR A 35 -7.76 5.08 23.46
C TYR A 35 -8.44 3.77 23.89
N GLY A 36 -8.30 3.40 25.16
CA GLY A 36 -8.98 2.25 25.75
C GLY A 36 -8.65 0.93 25.05
N HIS A 37 -9.68 0.26 24.52
CA HIS A 37 -9.58 -1.01 23.77
C HIS A 37 -10.01 -0.84 22.30
N ASN A 38 -9.88 0.37 21.76
CA ASN A 38 -10.30 0.67 20.39
C ASN A 38 -9.39 0.00 19.36
N ASP A 39 -8.15 -0.34 19.73
CA ASP A 39 -7.24 -1.17 18.92
C ASP A 39 -7.90 -2.48 18.48
N LEU A 40 -8.58 -3.18 19.39
CA LEU A 40 -9.31 -4.41 19.09
C LEU A 40 -10.43 -4.19 18.08
N LYS A 41 -11.11 -3.03 18.15
CA LYS A 41 -12.18 -2.67 17.22
C LYS A 41 -11.65 -2.32 15.82
N CYS A 42 -10.37 -1.98 15.69
CA CYS A 42 -9.74 -1.58 14.43
C CYS A 42 -9.08 -2.76 13.68
N GLN A 43 -9.02 -3.96 14.27
CA GLN A 43 -8.34 -5.11 13.67
C GLN A 43 -8.83 -5.48 12.26
N TRP A 44 -10.11 -5.24 11.96
CA TRP A 44 -10.68 -5.51 10.64
C TRP A 44 -9.95 -4.78 9.51
N VAL A 45 -9.30 -3.63 9.79
CA VAL A 45 -8.55 -2.85 8.81
C VAL A 45 -7.42 -3.67 8.20
N GLU A 46 -6.79 -4.54 8.99
CA GLU A 46 -5.68 -5.39 8.57
C GLU A 46 -6.12 -6.60 7.72
N GLU A 47 -7.41 -6.91 7.72
CA GLU A 47 -7.99 -8.05 7.02
C GLU A 47 -8.53 -7.68 5.63
N LYS A 48 -8.59 -6.39 5.31
CA LYS A 48 -9.12 -5.89 4.04
C LYS A 48 -8.02 -5.61 3.03
N VAL A 49 -8.42 -5.71 1.77
CA VAL A 49 -7.68 -5.16 0.63
C VAL A 49 -7.94 -3.67 0.59
N TRP A 50 -6.88 -2.88 0.42
CA TRP A 50 -6.97 -1.42 0.30
C TRP A 50 -6.50 -0.97 -1.07
N TRP A 51 -7.28 -0.10 -1.69
CA TRP A 51 -6.91 0.51 -2.95
C TRP A 51 -6.61 1.98 -2.75
N TYR A 52 -5.50 2.41 -3.34
CA TYR A 52 -5.19 3.82 -3.54
C TYR A 52 -5.22 4.12 -5.02
N ARG A 53 -5.64 5.35 -5.34
CA ARG A 53 -5.74 5.84 -6.71
C ARG A 53 -5.30 7.29 -6.73
N SER A 54 -4.53 7.65 -7.74
CA SER A 54 -4.11 9.02 -8.00
C SER A 54 -4.07 9.28 -9.51
N THR A 55 -4.05 10.55 -9.89
CA THR A 55 -3.85 10.97 -11.27
C THR A 55 -2.75 12.00 -11.35
N PHE A 56 -1.96 11.96 -12.42
CA PHE A 56 -0.89 12.93 -12.66
C PHE A 56 -0.87 13.31 -14.15
N GLU A 57 -0.35 14.50 -14.45
CA GLU A 57 -0.15 14.98 -15.82
C GLU A 57 1.31 14.72 -16.23
N PHE A 58 1.51 14.15 -17.42
CA PHE A 58 2.82 13.98 -18.03
C PHE A 58 2.85 14.72 -19.37
N ASN A 59 3.48 15.89 -19.39
CA ASN A 59 3.36 16.82 -20.53
C ASN A 59 4.49 16.69 -21.57
N GLU A 60 5.49 15.87 -21.29
CA GLU A 60 6.62 15.65 -22.19
C GLU A 60 6.24 14.67 -23.32
N ASP A 61 7.00 14.73 -24.42
CA ASP A 61 6.88 13.74 -25.49
C ASP A 61 7.57 12.44 -25.06
N ILE A 62 6.91 11.31 -25.29
CA ILE A 62 7.44 10.00 -24.91
C ILE A 62 8.32 9.50 -26.05
N HIS A 63 9.62 9.42 -25.80
CA HIS A 63 10.59 8.94 -26.78
C HIS A 63 10.89 7.46 -26.60
N LYS A 64 10.93 6.73 -27.71
CA LYS A 64 11.06 5.25 -27.72
C LYS A 64 12.39 4.73 -27.14
N ASN A 65 13.42 5.58 -27.06
CA ASN A 65 14.74 5.23 -26.56
C ASN A 65 14.99 5.73 -25.13
N ASP A 66 14.06 6.50 -24.57
CA ASP A 66 14.18 7.01 -23.21
C ASP A 66 13.63 5.99 -22.22
N ARG A 67 14.13 6.05 -20.99
CA ARG A 67 13.68 5.19 -19.89
C ARG A 67 12.87 6.03 -18.93
N TYR A 68 11.63 5.61 -18.67
CA TYR A 68 10.75 6.25 -17.71
C TYR A 68 10.52 5.30 -16.55
N GLU A 69 10.68 5.79 -15.33
CA GLU A 69 10.52 4.97 -14.13
C GLU A 69 9.53 5.59 -13.18
N LEU A 70 8.65 4.77 -12.63
CA LEU A 70 7.84 5.10 -11.48
C LEU A 70 8.52 4.55 -10.22
N ILE A 71 8.92 5.45 -9.32
CA ILE A 71 9.67 5.08 -8.12
C ILE A 71 8.81 5.30 -6.88
N PHE A 72 8.67 4.24 -6.08
CA PHE A 72 8.11 4.28 -4.74
C PHE A 72 9.24 4.13 -3.73
N GLU A 73 9.42 5.11 -2.84
CA GLU A 73 10.43 5.05 -1.78
C GLU A 73 10.09 4.02 -0.69
N GLY A 74 8.81 3.64 -0.57
CA GLY A 74 8.37 2.58 0.32
C GLY A 74 6.91 2.21 0.10
N LEU A 75 6.64 0.91 0.07
CA LEU A 75 5.31 0.33 -0.03
C LEU A 75 5.15 -0.67 1.12
N ASP A 76 4.18 -0.45 2.02
CA ASP A 76 3.92 -1.32 3.16
C ASP A 76 2.69 -2.22 2.92
N THR A 77 2.81 -3.49 2.56
CA THR A 77 4.03 -4.21 2.16
C THR A 77 3.78 -4.97 0.86
N PHE A 78 2.72 -5.78 0.87
CA PHE A 78 2.27 -6.55 -0.29
C PHE A 78 1.40 -5.68 -1.18
N ALA A 79 2.02 -5.05 -2.17
CA ALA A 79 1.35 -4.11 -3.06
C ALA A 79 1.40 -4.59 -4.51
N THR A 80 0.37 -4.31 -5.29
CA THR A 80 0.37 -4.45 -6.75
C THR A 80 0.11 -3.08 -7.37
N VAL A 81 1.00 -2.66 -8.26
CA VAL A 81 0.99 -1.33 -8.88
C VAL A 81 0.40 -1.41 -10.28
N TYR A 82 -0.49 -0.47 -10.61
CA TYR A 82 -1.16 -0.38 -11.89
C TYR A 82 -1.04 1.02 -12.48
N LEU A 83 -0.64 1.15 -13.74
CA LEU A 83 -0.65 2.41 -14.48
C LEU A 83 -1.58 2.29 -15.69
N ASN A 84 -2.53 3.23 -15.82
CA ASN A 84 -3.48 3.30 -16.91
C ASN A 84 -4.25 2.00 -17.18
N GLY A 85 -4.50 1.21 -16.12
CA GLY A 85 -5.19 -0.07 -16.18
C GLY A 85 -4.29 -1.29 -16.37
N VAL A 86 -3.00 -1.10 -16.62
CA VAL A 86 -2.02 -2.17 -16.82
C VAL A 86 -1.27 -2.43 -15.52
N GLU A 87 -1.10 -3.71 -15.16
CA GLU A 87 -0.30 -4.12 -14.01
C GLU A 87 1.20 -3.96 -14.32
N LEU A 88 1.91 -3.19 -13.49
CA LEU A 88 3.35 -3.00 -13.61
C LEU A 88 4.14 -4.06 -12.83
N GLY A 89 3.59 -4.54 -11.72
CA GLY A 89 4.19 -5.59 -10.90
C GLY A 89 3.78 -5.52 -9.44
N SER A 90 4.38 -6.39 -8.63
CA SER A 90 4.08 -6.55 -7.20
C SER A 90 5.30 -6.38 -6.30
N THR A 91 5.06 -5.97 -5.05
CA THR A 91 6.07 -5.75 -4.02
C THR A 91 5.79 -6.61 -2.79
N GLU A 92 6.83 -6.95 -2.03
CA GLU A 92 6.71 -7.75 -0.80
C GLU A 92 7.65 -7.27 0.33
N ASN A 93 8.22 -6.07 0.20
CA ASN A 93 9.22 -5.56 1.13
C ASN A 93 9.06 -4.05 1.38
N MET A 94 8.76 -3.70 2.63
CA MET A 94 8.54 -2.33 3.10
C MET A 94 9.83 -1.50 3.17
N PHE A 95 10.99 -2.15 3.27
CA PHE A 95 12.25 -1.49 3.64
C PHE A 95 13.12 -1.05 2.46
N ILE A 96 12.65 -1.25 1.23
CA ILE A 96 13.39 -0.92 0.02
C ILE A 96 12.50 -0.11 -0.91
N SER A 97 13.14 0.71 -1.75
CA SER A 97 12.47 1.36 -2.87
C SER A 97 12.11 0.35 -3.94
N HIS A 98 11.00 0.60 -4.64
CA HIS A 98 10.55 -0.19 -5.78
C HIS A 98 10.48 0.73 -7.00
N SER A 99 11.12 0.32 -8.10
CA SER A 99 11.10 1.04 -9.37
C SER A 99 10.44 0.18 -10.44
N PHE A 100 9.56 0.77 -11.23
CA PHE A 100 8.86 0.13 -12.33
C PHE A 100 9.15 0.91 -13.62
N GLU A 101 9.57 0.22 -14.67
CA GLU A 101 9.66 0.81 -16.01
C GLU A 101 8.24 1.04 -16.52
N VAL A 102 7.96 2.24 -17.06
CA VAL A 102 6.60 2.65 -17.46
C VAL A 102 6.49 3.20 -18.87
N ALA A 103 7.54 3.19 -19.70
CA ALA A 103 7.52 3.83 -21.01
C ALA A 103 6.37 3.34 -21.91
N ARG A 104 5.97 2.07 -21.77
CA ARG A 104 4.92 1.46 -22.60
C ARG A 104 3.51 1.84 -22.16
N GLU A 105 3.32 2.04 -20.87
CA GLU A 105 2.02 2.32 -20.25
C GLU A 105 1.77 3.81 -20.05
N LEU A 106 2.83 4.62 -19.98
CA LEU A 106 2.79 6.07 -19.84
C LEU A 106 2.14 6.73 -21.06
N LYS A 107 1.35 7.77 -20.82
CA LYS A 107 0.66 8.55 -21.86
C LYS A 107 0.99 10.02 -21.70
N LYS A 108 1.06 10.75 -22.82
CA LYS A 108 1.06 12.21 -22.78
C LYS A 108 -0.28 12.73 -22.25
N GLY A 109 -0.25 13.70 -21.35
CA GLY A 109 -1.38 14.23 -20.60
C GLY A 109 -1.70 13.40 -19.35
N LYS A 110 -2.99 13.17 -19.11
CA LYS A 110 -3.48 12.59 -17.86
C LYS A 110 -3.22 11.08 -17.78
N ASN A 111 -2.58 10.68 -16.70
CA ASN A 111 -2.33 9.28 -16.33
C ASN A 111 -3.05 8.93 -15.03
N VAL A 112 -3.39 7.65 -14.88
CA VAL A 112 -4.04 7.13 -13.67
C VAL A 112 -3.18 6.05 -13.06
N LEU A 113 -2.77 6.26 -11.81
CA LEU A 113 -2.06 5.30 -11.00
C LEU A 113 -3.03 4.67 -10.01
N ALA A 114 -2.95 3.35 -9.83
CA ALA A 114 -3.56 2.69 -8.69
C ALA A 114 -2.58 1.73 -8.01
N VAL A 115 -2.71 1.60 -6.70
CA VAL A 115 -1.93 0.68 -5.89
C VAL A 115 -2.89 -0.13 -5.03
N LYS A 116 -2.83 -1.45 -5.15
CA LYS A 116 -3.61 -2.40 -4.38
C LYS A 116 -2.73 -2.97 -3.27
N PHE A 117 -3.14 -2.84 -2.02
CA PHE A 117 -2.49 -3.51 -0.89
C PHE A 117 -3.32 -4.72 -0.47
N ASP A 118 -2.67 -5.88 -0.45
CA ASP A 118 -3.28 -7.12 0.02
C ASP A 118 -2.95 -7.37 1.50
N PRO A 119 -3.90 -7.94 2.26
CA PRO A 119 -3.68 -8.19 3.66
C PRO A 119 -2.61 -9.27 3.86
N VAL A 120 -1.73 -9.07 4.84
CA VAL A 120 -0.56 -9.92 5.10
C VAL A 120 -0.90 -11.41 5.16
N HIS A 121 -2.04 -11.74 5.78
CA HIS A 121 -2.42 -13.14 6.02
C HIS A 121 -2.58 -13.96 4.74
N VAL A 122 -2.94 -13.33 3.61
CA VAL A 122 -3.09 -14.00 2.31
C VAL A 122 -1.74 -14.51 1.79
N HIS A 123 -0.66 -13.76 2.03
CA HIS A 123 0.68 -14.04 1.50
C HIS A 123 1.50 -15.01 2.36
N VAL A 124 1.09 -15.22 3.61
CA VAL A 124 1.82 -16.09 4.56
C VAL A 124 1.04 -17.33 5.00
N LYS A 125 -0.18 -17.53 4.49
CA LYS A 125 -1.07 -18.64 4.88
C LYS A 125 -0.44 -20.03 4.71
N ASP A 126 0.35 -20.21 3.66
CA ASP A 126 0.97 -21.50 3.31
C ASP A 126 2.37 -21.66 3.90
N LYS A 127 2.86 -20.65 4.64
CA LYS A 127 4.18 -20.69 5.27
C LYS A 127 4.13 -21.52 6.55
N VAL A 128 5.26 -22.11 6.90
CA VAL A 128 5.41 -22.92 8.10
C VAL A 128 5.12 -22.09 9.36
N GLN A 129 4.15 -22.52 10.16
CA GLN A 129 3.72 -21.82 11.39
C GLN A 129 4.18 -22.51 12.69
N TYR A 130 5.08 -23.50 12.65
CA TYR A 130 5.55 -24.16 13.88
C TYR A 130 6.76 -23.48 14.53
N TYR A 131 7.40 -22.51 13.86
CA TYR A 131 8.44 -21.71 14.50
C TYR A 131 7.87 -20.90 15.66
N TRP A 132 8.62 -20.85 16.76
CA TRP A 132 8.29 -19.97 17.87
C TRP A 132 8.46 -18.51 17.45
N SER A 133 7.47 -17.69 17.77
CA SER A 133 7.52 -16.24 17.54
C SER A 133 6.67 -15.55 18.59
N GLY A 134 7.19 -14.49 19.19
CA GLY A 134 6.40 -13.60 20.04
C GLY A 134 5.37 -12.81 19.22
N PHE A 135 4.18 -12.62 19.79
CA PHE A 135 3.05 -11.85 19.25
C PHE A 135 2.39 -12.45 18.00
N SER A 136 3.11 -12.60 16.88
CA SER A 136 2.53 -13.13 15.64
C SER A 136 3.51 -13.98 14.86
N LYS A 137 3.11 -15.21 14.52
CA LYS A 137 3.90 -16.12 13.67
C LYS A 137 4.05 -15.62 12.23
N LYS A 138 3.14 -14.77 11.76
CA LYS A 138 3.17 -14.19 10.41
C LYS A 138 4.39 -13.30 10.20
N ARG A 139 4.87 -12.63 11.27
CA ARG A 139 5.91 -11.61 11.19
C ARG A 139 7.23 -12.09 10.60
N ILE A 140 7.59 -13.35 10.88
CA ILE A 140 8.87 -13.95 10.48
C ILE A 140 8.98 -14.15 8.96
N TRP A 141 7.82 -14.23 8.29
CA TRP A 141 7.71 -14.47 6.86
C TRP A 141 7.59 -13.19 6.04
N THR A 142 7.63 -12.02 6.68
CA THR A 142 7.38 -10.74 6.02
C THR A 142 8.52 -9.76 6.20
N ARG A 143 8.82 -9.01 5.14
CA ARG A 143 9.74 -7.88 5.18
C ARG A 143 8.95 -6.59 5.49
N LYS A 144 8.33 -6.59 6.67
CA LYS A 144 7.52 -5.50 7.25
C LYS A 144 8.06 -5.12 8.62
N ALA A 145 7.85 -3.86 9.05
CA ALA A 145 8.21 -3.43 10.41
C ALA A 145 7.63 -4.39 11.46
N GLN A 146 8.49 -4.98 12.28
CA GLN A 146 8.11 -6.10 13.15
C GLN A 146 7.25 -5.66 14.32
N SER A 147 7.39 -4.40 14.78
CA SER A 147 6.53 -3.79 15.79
C SER A 147 5.08 -3.64 15.32
N HIS A 148 4.81 -3.62 14.01
CA HIS A 148 3.44 -3.59 13.50
C HIS A 148 2.63 -4.84 13.87
N TYR A 149 3.28 -5.94 14.24
CA TYR A 149 2.59 -7.15 14.72
C TYR A 149 2.30 -7.15 16.23
N GLY A 150 2.63 -6.05 16.91
CA GLY A 150 2.57 -5.94 18.36
C GLY A 150 3.91 -6.25 19.02
N TRP A 151 4.11 -5.67 20.20
CA TRP A 151 5.32 -5.80 20.99
C TRP A 151 5.02 -5.62 22.49
N ASP A 152 6.00 -5.86 23.36
CA ASP A 152 5.81 -5.75 24.83
C ASP A 152 5.55 -4.30 25.30
N TRP A 153 5.80 -3.31 24.44
CA TRP A 153 5.53 -1.89 24.67
C TRP A 153 4.55 -1.26 23.66
N GLY A 154 3.95 -2.04 22.75
CA GLY A 154 3.13 -1.49 21.67
C GLY A 154 2.07 -2.47 21.14
N HIS A 155 0.88 -1.95 20.85
CA HIS A 155 -0.22 -2.72 20.29
C HIS A 155 0.11 -3.24 18.88
N ALA A 156 -0.59 -4.29 18.43
CA ALA A 156 -0.52 -4.73 17.03
C ALA A 156 -1.23 -3.74 16.12
N TRP A 157 -0.48 -3.19 15.15
CA TRP A 157 -0.90 -2.14 14.22
C TRP A 157 -0.25 -2.38 12.85
N LEU A 158 -0.85 -3.25 12.04
CA LEU A 158 -0.46 -3.48 10.65
C LEU A 158 -0.96 -2.32 9.77
N ARG A 159 -0.20 -1.21 9.81
CA ARG A 159 -0.37 -0.11 8.86
C ARG A 159 -0.19 -0.63 7.44
N GLN A 160 -1.00 -0.15 6.51
CA GLN A 160 -0.80 -0.36 5.07
C GLN A 160 -0.77 1.03 4.44
N GLY A 161 0.27 1.33 3.68
CA GLY A 161 0.56 2.70 3.31
C GLY A 161 1.79 2.79 2.42
N PHE A 162 2.11 4.00 2.00
CA PHE A 162 3.25 4.23 1.12
C PHE A 162 3.93 5.56 1.39
N GLY A 163 5.23 5.55 1.13
CA GLY A 163 6.13 6.69 1.26
C GLY A 163 5.97 7.69 0.11
N ARG A 164 6.98 8.54 -0.08
CA ARG A 164 6.99 9.47 -1.23
C ARG A 164 7.08 8.70 -2.54
N MET A 165 6.52 9.33 -3.56
CA MET A 165 6.47 8.83 -4.92
C MET A 165 7.03 9.89 -5.85
N SER A 166 7.86 9.46 -6.80
CA SER A 166 8.39 10.30 -7.87
C SER A 166 8.24 9.59 -9.21
N ILE A 167 7.96 10.39 -10.23
CA ILE A 167 7.92 10.01 -11.63
C ILE A 167 9.00 10.85 -12.32
#